data_AF-A0AAU1AC98-F1
#
_entry.id   AF-A0AAU1AC98-F1
#
_cell.length_a   1.000
_cell.length_b   1.000
_cell.length_c   1.000
_cell.angle_alpha   90.00
_cell.angle_beta   90.00
_cell.angle_gamma   90.00
#
_symmetry.space_group_name_H-M   'P 1'
#
loop_
_entity.id
_entity.type
_entity.pdbx_description
1 polymer ?
#
loop_
_entity_poly.entity_id
_entity_poly.type
_entity_poly.pdbx_seq_one_letter_code
_entity_poly.pdbx_strand_id
1 'polypeptide(L)'
;MRVSELLAAQLDGVREVLDVSRGPVDLVRHYQLPEEVTYRRGDPAVVRDDPPGAEQLLVGLVGSQPSVHVLPEELAVLADCRPGHRSVLLLGWPIVDLPTHLLLSALTSARCQILETVPLSTANIRGVYAALVVARVDRPAATRRHLEDAAQARRAAHAPPGRADDPRTLLRMVNEYQLTDLVHRPLRGQLRELRAEVERQRELLAQRDDRLRELERELAAYRPPAQRS
;
A
#
# COMPACT_ATOMS: atom_id res chain seq x y z
N MET A 1 -1.59 -5.05 7.37
CA MET A 1 -0.34 -4.61 8.03
C MET A 1 -0.63 -3.34 8.80
N ARG A 2 -0.04 -3.20 9.99
CA ARG A 2 -0.11 -1.98 10.81
C ARG A 2 1.02 -1.01 10.42
N VAL A 3 0.85 0.28 10.71
CA VAL A 3 1.87 1.30 10.44
C VAL A 3 3.16 1.03 11.22
N SER A 4 3.07 0.57 12.47
CA SER A 4 4.23 0.21 13.28
C SER A 4 5.03 -0.96 12.68
N GLU A 5 4.35 -1.99 12.17
CA GLU A 5 4.99 -3.13 11.48
C GLU A 5 5.72 -2.67 10.21
N LEU A 6 5.09 -1.81 9.43
CA LEU A 6 5.70 -1.24 8.23
C LEU A 6 6.95 -0.43 8.58
N LEU A 7 6.85 0.49 9.53
CA LEU A 7 7.97 1.33 9.92
C LEU A 7 9.12 0.51 10.49
N ALA A 8 8.83 -0.46 11.37
CA ALA A 8 9.86 -1.35 11.91
C ALA A 8 10.70 -2.01 10.80
N ALA A 9 10.08 -2.40 9.68
CA ALA A 9 10.80 -2.97 8.53
C ALA A 9 11.69 -1.96 7.77
N GLN A 10 11.45 -0.66 7.93
CA GLN A 10 12.20 0.41 7.27
C GLN A 10 13.25 1.09 8.17
N LEU A 11 13.29 0.76 9.47
CA LEU A 11 14.16 1.42 10.45
C LEU A 11 15.61 0.90 10.47
N ASP A 12 15.95 -0.12 9.68
CA ASP A 12 17.34 -0.59 9.59
C ASP A 12 18.28 0.53 9.11
N GLY A 13 19.26 0.87 9.95
CA GLY A 13 20.20 1.99 9.75
C GLY A 13 19.62 3.39 9.98
N VAL A 14 18.37 3.52 10.44
CA VAL A 14 17.72 4.80 10.72
C VAL A 14 17.91 5.18 12.19
N ARG A 15 18.29 6.43 12.44
CA ARG A 15 18.40 7.02 13.79
C ARG A 15 17.35 8.10 14.07
N GLU A 16 16.75 8.66 13.02
CA GLU A 16 15.72 9.69 13.17
C GLU A 16 14.60 9.49 12.14
N VAL A 17 13.36 9.61 12.61
CA VAL A 17 12.15 9.69 11.78
C VAL A 17 11.72 11.15 11.70
N LEU A 18 11.71 11.68 10.48
CA LEU A 18 11.31 13.05 10.18
C LEU A 18 9.90 13.06 9.59
N ASP A 19 8.91 13.47 10.39
CA ASP A 19 7.53 13.58 9.97
C ASP A 19 7.22 14.96 9.38
N VAL A 20 6.91 15.00 8.08
CA VAL A 20 6.54 16.22 7.34
C VAL A 20 5.02 16.41 7.22
N SER A 21 4.23 15.59 7.93
CA SER A 21 2.77 15.71 7.96
C SER A 21 2.31 17.00 8.65
N ARG A 22 1.15 17.53 8.23
CA ARG A 22 0.59 18.79 8.75
C ARG A 22 -0.43 18.55 9.85
N GLY A 23 -0.77 19.63 10.56
CA GLY A 23 -1.87 19.65 11.51
C GLY A 23 -1.62 18.85 12.80
N PRO A 24 -2.66 18.58 13.61
CA PRO A 24 -2.50 18.01 14.96
C PRO A 24 -2.42 16.47 14.97
N VAL A 25 -2.36 15.80 13.82
CA VAL A 25 -2.29 14.34 13.79
C VAL A 25 -0.98 13.90 14.45
N ASP A 26 -1.13 13.12 15.51
CA ASP A 26 -0.01 12.65 16.34
C ASP A 26 0.42 11.26 15.87
N LEU A 27 1.15 11.22 14.74
CA LEU A 27 1.53 9.97 14.10
C LEU A 27 2.51 9.14 14.95
N VAL A 28 3.33 9.78 15.79
CA VAL A 28 4.33 9.09 16.63
C VAL A 28 3.70 8.04 17.54
N ARG A 29 2.48 8.27 18.04
CA ARG A 29 1.74 7.33 18.89
C ARG A 29 1.42 6.02 18.18
N HIS A 30 1.43 6.02 16.85
CA HIS A 30 1.12 4.87 16.03
C HIS A 30 2.36 4.13 15.51
N TYR A 31 3.56 4.68 15.70
CA TYR A 31 4.79 4.18 15.10
C TYR A 31 5.50 3.12 15.94
N GLN A 32 5.37 3.16 17.27
CA GLN A 32 6.09 2.26 18.20
C GLN A 32 7.59 2.22 17.90
N LEU A 33 8.24 3.39 17.89
CA LEU A 33 9.64 3.51 17.55
C LEU A 33 10.54 2.88 18.64
N PRO A 34 11.66 2.22 18.27
CA PRO A 34 12.71 1.82 19.20
C PRO A 34 13.28 3.02 19.96
N GLU A 35 13.87 2.78 21.14
CA GLU A 35 14.43 3.84 21.99
C GLU A 35 15.58 4.59 21.31
N GLU A 36 16.30 3.93 20.40
CA GLU A 36 17.44 4.48 19.67
C GLU A 36 17.02 5.39 18.51
N VAL A 37 15.74 5.40 18.14
CA VAL A 37 15.22 6.16 17.01
C VAL A 37 14.45 7.38 17.52
N THR A 38 14.97 8.56 17.21
CA THR A 38 14.31 9.81 17.56
C THR A 38 13.18 10.13 16.59
N TYR A 39 12.18 10.85 17.07
CA TYR A 39 11.09 11.38 16.25
C TYR A 39 11.15 12.90 16.24
N ARG A 40 11.12 13.49 15.05
CA ARG A 40 11.01 14.93 14.87
C ARG A 40 9.93 15.25 13.86
N ARG A 41 9.10 16.23 14.19
CA ARG A 41 8.18 16.84 13.23
C ARG A 41 8.88 18.00 12.53
N GLY A 42 8.76 18.08 11.21
CA GLY A 42 9.37 19.11 10.39
C GLY A 42 8.38 19.75 9.42
N ASP A 43 8.63 21.00 9.05
CA ASP A 43 7.93 21.64 7.94
C ASP A 43 8.57 21.18 6.62
N PRO A 44 7.79 20.71 5.62
CA PRO A 44 8.32 20.38 4.29
C PRO A 44 9.26 21.43 3.69
N ALA A 45 9.00 22.73 3.92
CA ALA A 45 9.86 23.81 3.44
C ALA A 45 11.24 23.81 4.12
N VAL A 46 11.29 23.59 5.44
CA VAL A 46 12.55 23.50 6.19
C VAL A 46 13.34 22.25 5.79
N VAL A 47 12.65 21.13 5.58
CA VAL A 47 13.29 19.89 5.10
C VAL A 47 13.86 20.06 3.70
N ARG A 48 13.32 20.99 2.90
CA ARG A 48 13.89 21.31 1.59
C ARG A 48 15.24 22.03 1.70
N ASP A 49 15.35 22.94 2.64
CA ASP A 49 16.57 23.72 2.87
C ASP A 49 17.67 22.86 3.52
N ASP A 50 17.29 21.87 4.32
CA ASP A 50 18.17 20.88 4.95
C ASP A 50 17.67 19.44 4.66
N PRO A 51 17.98 18.90 3.47
CA PRO A 51 17.46 17.61 3.03
C PRO A 51 17.99 16.45 3.90
N PRO A 52 17.15 15.43 4.14
CA PRO A 52 17.49 14.38 5.08
C PRO A 52 18.69 13.55 4.62
N GLY A 53 19.53 13.21 5.59
CA GLY A 53 20.69 12.34 5.44
C GLY A 53 20.34 10.85 5.29
N ALA A 54 21.38 10.02 5.31
CA ALA A 54 21.25 8.57 5.11
C ALA A 54 20.63 7.83 6.32
N GLU A 55 20.80 8.38 7.53
CA GLU A 55 20.26 7.81 8.79
C GLU A 55 18.87 8.37 9.14
N GLN A 56 18.27 9.16 8.24
CA GLN A 56 16.96 9.77 8.44
C GLN A 56 15.92 9.10 7.54
N LEU A 57 14.75 8.79 8.10
CA LEU A 57 13.59 8.32 7.36
C LEU A 57 12.55 9.43 7.29
N LEU A 58 12.24 9.91 6.09
CA LEU A 58 11.17 10.88 5.90
C LEU A 58 9.82 10.16 5.87
N VAL A 59 8.87 10.63 6.68
CA VAL A 59 7.49 10.13 6.71
C VAL A 59 6.54 11.28 6.43
N GLY A 60 5.53 11.06 5.61
CA GLY A 60 4.54 12.10 5.30
C GLY A 60 3.16 11.52 5.03
N LEU A 61 2.13 12.13 5.62
CA LEU A 61 0.74 11.85 5.34
C LEU A 61 0.29 12.67 4.13
N VAL A 62 0.09 11.99 3.00
CA VAL A 62 -0.24 12.59 1.70
C VAL A 62 -1.74 12.37 1.42
N GLY A 63 -2.46 13.41 1.02
CA GLY A 63 -3.92 13.31 0.91
C GLY A 63 -4.61 14.60 0.47
N SER A 64 -5.94 14.57 0.37
CA SER A 64 -6.76 15.68 -0.14
C SER A 64 -7.16 16.75 0.88
N GLN A 65 -6.63 16.70 2.11
CA GLN A 65 -6.99 17.63 3.19
C GLN A 65 -5.79 18.52 3.52
N PRO A 66 -5.62 19.69 2.90
CA PRO A 66 -4.37 20.48 3.00
C PRO A 66 -3.99 20.91 4.42
N SER A 67 -4.97 20.96 5.34
CA SER A 67 -4.76 21.30 6.75
C SER A 67 -4.05 20.22 7.56
N VAL A 68 -4.02 18.99 7.05
CA VAL A 68 -3.49 17.80 7.74
C VAL A 68 -2.54 17.00 6.84
N HIS A 69 -2.81 17.01 5.55
CA HIS A 69 -2.10 16.24 4.56
C HIS A 69 -1.13 17.13 3.79
N VAL A 70 0.04 16.56 3.50
CA VAL A 70 0.95 17.01 2.46
C VAL A 70 0.26 16.81 1.10
N LEU A 71 0.29 17.84 0.25
CA LEU A 71 -0.24 17.73 -1.09
C LEU A 71 0.77 17.04 -2.02
N PRO A 72 0.33 16.34 -3.08
CA PRO A 72 1.23 15.65 -4.00
C PRO A 72 2.37 16.53 -4.54
N GLU A 73 2.10 17.78 -4.89
CA GLU A 73 3.09 18.74 -5.39
C GLU A 73 4.21 19.07 -4.37
N GLU A 74 3.93 18.93 -3.08
CA GLU A 74 4.89 19.18 -2.01
C GLU A 74 5.88 18.02 -1.81
N LEU A 75 5.59 16.86 -2.41
CA LEU A 75 6.56 15.76 -2.51
C LEU A 75 7.79 16.13 -3.35
N ALA A 76 7.81 17.32 -3.98
CA ALA A 76 8.99 17.90 -4.59
C ALA A 76 10.19 18.00 -3.62
N VAL A 77 9.97 18.06 -2.30
CA VAL A 77 11.04 17.98 -1.28
C VAL A 77 11.89 16.70 -1.41
N LEU A 78 11.30 15.61 -1.89
CA LEU A 78 12.01 14.35 -2.11
C LEU A 78 13.05 14.46 -3.23
N ALA A 79 12.91 15.42 -4.15
CA ALA A 79 13.85 15.62 -5.24
C ALA A 79 15.24 16.03 -4.75
N ASP A 80 15.27 16.76 -3.63
CA ASP A 80 16.45 17.34 -3.00
C ASP A 80 17.16 16.33 -2.07
N CYS A 81 16.51 15.20 -1.78
CA CYS A 81 17.10 14.09 -1.06
C CYS A 81 18.23 13.42 -1.87
N ARG A 82 19.18 12.79 -1.16
CA ARG A 82 20.24 12.02 -1.82
C ARG A 82 19.68 10.78 -2.50
N PRO A 83 20.25 10.33 -3.64
CA PRO A 83 19.93 9.03 -4.21
C PRO A 83 20.11 7.91 -3.18
N GLY A 84 19.15 7.00 -3.10
CA GLY A 84 19.06 5.93 -2.10
C GLY A 84 18.30 6.31 -0.83
N HIS A 85 18.02 7.61 -0.59
CA HIS A 85 17.18 8.02 0.54
C HIS A 85 15.80 7.38 0.43
N ARG A 86 15.33 6.80 1.54
CA ARG A 86 14.03 6.12 1.64
C ARG A 86 13.04 7.02 2.35
N SER A 87 11.79 6.96 1.92
CA SER A 87 10.69 7.67 2.56
C SER A 87 9.44 6.82 2.61
N VAL A 88 8.59 7.04 3.61
CA VAL A 88 7.30 6.38 3.76
C VAL A 88 6.19 7.40 3.59
N LEU A 89 5.36 7.21 2.56
CA LEU A 89 4.22 8.07 2.29
C LEU A 89 2.95 7.36 2.74
N LEU A 90 2.29 7.88 3.77
CA LEU A 90 0.99 7.40 4.22
C LEU A 90 -0.10 8.03 3.37
N LEU A 91 -1.02 7.24 2.83
CA LEU A 91 -2.02 7.71 1.88
C LEU A 91 -3.37 7.95 2.57
N GLY A 92 -3.80 9.20 2.55
CA GLY A 92 -5.05 9.71 3.10
C GLY A 92 -6.28 9.52 2.19
N TRP A 93 -6.13 8.82 1.07
CA TRP A 93 -7.22 8.50 0.14
C TRP A 93 -7.64 7.05 0.27
N PRO A 94 -8.95 6.75 0.19
CA PRO A 94 -9.40 5.39 -0.11
C PRO A 94 -8.67 4.89 -1.37
N ILE A 95 -8.25 3.62 -1.36
CA ILE A 95 -7.49 3.03 -2.49
C ILE A 95 -8.26 3.17 -3.81
N VAL A 96 -9.60 3.10 -3.77
CA VAL A 96 -10.48 3.24 -4.94
C VAL A 96 -10.53 4.66 -5.51
N ASP A 97 -10.24 5.66 -4.68
CA ASP A 97 -10.28 7.10 -5.03
C ASP A 97 -8.87 7.69 -5.14
N LEU A 98 -7.83 6.84 -5.20
CA LEU A 98 -6.46 7.29 -5.21
C LEU A 98 -6.18 8.10 -6.48
N PRO A 99 -5.71 9.37 -6.38
CA PRO A 99 -5.38 10.17 -7.54
C PRO A 99 -4.03 9.75 -8.14
N THR A 100 -4.00 8.57 -8.77
CA THR A 100 -2.80 7.90 -9.28
C THR A 100 -1.97 8.82 -10.17
N HIS A 101 -2.61 9.58 -11.06
CA HIS A 101 -1.92 10.49 -11.96
C HIS A 101 -1.17 11.63 -11.25
N LEU A 102 -1.74 12.19 -10.17
CA LEU A 102 -1.08 13.24 -9.38
C LEU A 102 0.12 12.68 -8.62
N LEU A 103 -0.04 11.53 -7.96
CA LEU A 103 1.04 10.88 -7.25
C LEU A 103 2.16 10.42 -8.17
N LEU A 104 1.84 9.83 -9.33
CA LEU A 104 2.82 9.43 -10.33
C LEU A 104 3.58 10.64 -10.87
N SER A 105 2.88 11.73 -11.17
CA SER A 105 3.51 12.97 -11.66
C SER A 105 4.49 13.54 -10.63
N ALA A 106 4.05 13.64 -9.36
CA ALA A 106 4.87 14.14 -8.27
C ALA A 106 6.11 13.27 -8.01
N LEU A 107 5.93 11.96 -7.85
CA LEU A 107 7.02 11.03 -7.60
C LEU A 107 8.00 10.95 -8.78
N THR A 108 7.51 10.94 -10.02
CA THR A 108 8.37 10.92 -11.21
C THR A 108 9.17 12.22 -11.33
N SER A 109 8.55 13.36 -11.03
CA SER A 109 9.22 14.66 -11.02
C SER A 109 10.30 14.75 -9.94
N ALA A 110 10.02 14.20 -8.76
CA ALA A 110 10.98 14.04 -7.67
C ALA A 110 11.95 12.87 -7.87
N ARG A 111 11.90 12.19 -9.04
CA ARG A 111 12.74 11.03 -9.39
C ARG A 111 12.76 9.96 -8.28
N CYS A 112 11.58 9.68 -7.73
CA CYS A 112 11.35 8.68 -6.71
C CYS A 112 10.72 7.44 -7.31
N GLN A 113 11.22 6.27 -6.91
CA GLN A 113 10.69 4.97 -7.27
C GLN A 113 9.89 4.39 -6.10
N ILE A 114 8.71 3.85 -6.38
CA ILE A 114 7.94 3.06 -5.43
C ILE A 114 8.60 1.68 -5.33
N LEU A 115 9.10 1.37 -4.15
CA LEU A 115 9.69 0.07 -3.83
C LEU A 115 8.63 -0.92 -3.35
N GLU A 116 7.68 -0.44 -2.57
CA GLU A 116 6.63 -1.26 -1.97
C GLU A 116 5.33 -0.47 -1.83
N THR A 117 4.20 -1.16 -2.06
CA THR A 117 2.86 -0.65 -1.79
C THR A 117 2.17 -1.54 -0.75
N VAL A 118 1.73 -0.93 0.35
CA VAL A 118 1.22 -1.66 1.51
C VAL A 118 -0.19 -1.18 1.84
N PRO A 119 -1.24 -2.00 1.64
CA PRO A 119 -2.56 -1.68 2.15
C PRO A 119 -2.52 -1.75 3.69
N LEU A 120 -2.98 -0.68 4.33
CA LEU A 120 -3.02 -0.59 5.78
C LEU A 120 -4.39 -1.03 6.29
N SER A 121 -4.40 -1.79 7.39
CA SER A 121 -5.67 -2.13 8.04
C SER A 121 -6.23 -0.88 8.71
N THR A 122 -7.53 -0.62 8.51
CA THR A 122 -8.29 0.53 9.03
C THR A 122 -8.27 0.70 10.56
N ALA A 123 -7.66 -0.22 11.31
CA ALA A 123 -7.72 -0.26 12.77
C ALA A 123 -6.88 0.79 13.50
N ASN A 124 -5.84 1.39 12.90
CA ASN A 124 -4.85 2.13 13.68
C ASN A 124 -4.78 3.65 13.44
N ILE A 125 -5.05 4.17 12.23
CA ILE A 125 -5.09 5.62 11.98
C ILE A 125 -6.29 5.92 11.09
N ARG A 126 -7.26 6.66 11.63
CA ARG A 126 -8.48 7.02 10.89
C ARG A 126 -8.10 7.86 9.68
N GLY A 127 -8.60 7.47 8.50
CA GLY A 127 -8.37 8.20 7.26
C GLY A 127 -7.05 7.86 6.56
N VAL A 128 -6.27 6.90 7.05
CA VAL A 128 -5.10 6.36 6.34
C VAL A 128 -5.41 4.96 5.82
N TYR A 129 -5.19 4.73 4.53
CA TYR A 129 -5.65 3.51 3.85
C TYR A 129 -4.52 2.64 3.31
N ALA A 130 -3.39 3.25 2.96
CA ALA A 130 -2.24 2.55 2.41
C ALA A 130 -0.96 3.33 2.70
N ALA A 131 0.18 2.70 2.46
CA ALA A 131 1.48 3.33 2.50
C ALA A 131 2.30 2.98 1.26
N LEU A 132 3.15 3.91 0.85
CA LEU A 132 4.17 3.71 -0.17
C LEU A 132 5.53 3.80 0.48
N VAL A 133 6.38 2.80 0.25
CA VAL A 133 7.81 2.91 0.50
C VAL A 133 8.44 3.40 -0.80
N VAL A 134 9.02 4.59 -0.77
CA VAL A 134 9.65 5.20 -1.94
C VAL A 134 11.13 5.42 -1.69
N ALA A 135 11.92 5.40 -2.76
CA ALA A 135 13.32 5.79 -2.70
C ALA A 135 13.66 6.77 -3.81
N ARG A 136 14.47 7.76 -3.48
CA ARG A 136 15.04 8.67 -4.48
C ARG A 136 16.07 7.91 -5.32
N VAL A 137 15.91 7.87 -6.65
CA VAL A 137 16.79 7.09 -7.55
C VAL A 137 17.26 7.86 -8.77
N ASP A 138 18.55 7.86 -9.08
CA ASP A 138 19.02 8.49 -10.32
C ASP A 138 18.72 7.65 -11.56
N ARG A 139 18.58 6.34 -11.39
CA ARG A 139 18.12 5.40 -12.40
C ARG A 139 17.17 4.39 -11.76
N PRO A 140 16.10 3.98 -12.45
CA PRO A 140 15.19 2.95 -11.92
C PRO A 140 15.94 1.68 -11.52
N ALA A 141 15.77 1.27 -10.27
CA ALA A 141 16.28 0.00 -9.75
C ALA A 141 15.33 -1.15 -10.13
N ALA A 142 15.85 -2.37 -10.18
CA ALA A 142 15.02 -3.54 -10.39
C ALA A 142 14.07 -3.74 -9.19
N THR A 143 12.77 -3.88 -9.45
CA THR A 143 11.72 -3.86 -8.42
C THR A 143 11.62 -5.15 -7.58
N ARG A 144 12.54 -6.12 -7.75
CA ARG A 144 12.61 -7.36 -6.94
C ARG A 144 14.06 -7.85 -6.82
N ARG A 145 14.54 -8.07 -5.59
CA ARG A 145 15.86 -8.68 -5.30
C ARG A 145 16.07 -10.01 -6.04
N HIS A 146 15.02 -10.82 -6.22
CA HIS A 146 15.11 -12.11 -6.94
C HIS A 146 15.24 -11.99 -8.47
N LEU A 147 15.06 -10.79 -9.03
CA LEU A 147 15.28 -10.52 -10.45
C LEU A 147 16.66 -9.89 -10.70
N GLU A 148 17.43 -9.58 -9.66
CA GLU A 148 18.78 -9.05 -9.81
C GLU A 148 19.67 -10.06 -10.53
N ASP A 149 19.64 -11.33 -10.14
CA ASP A 149 20.42 -12.40 -10.79
C ASP A 149 20.02 -12.63 -12.26
N ALA A 150 18.71 -12.64 -12.55
CA ALA A 150 18.20 -12.87 -13.90
C ALA A 150 18.38 -11.64 -14.82
N ALA A 151 18.27 -10.42 -14.27
CA ALA A 151 18.49 -9.18 -15.00
C ALA A 151 19.99 -8.93 -15.26
N GLN A 152 20.86 -9.30 -14.32
CA GLN A 152 22.32 -9.24 -14.48
C GLN A 152 22.77 -10.18 -15.61
N ALA A 153 22.26 -11.42 -15.62
CA ALA A 153 22.53 -12.39 -16.70
C ALA A 153 21.99 -11.94 -18.07
N ARG A 154 20.79 -11.31 -18.12
CA ARG A 154 20.23 -10.80 -19.38
C ARG A 154 20.96 -9.55 -19.92
N ARG A 155 21.39 -8.63 -19.05
CA ARG A 155 22.17 -7.44 -19.45
C ARG A 155 23.57 -7.82 -19.97
N ALA A 156 24.16 -8.88 -19.44
CA ALA A 156 25.40 -9.43 -19.97
C ALA A 156 25.23 -10.08 -21.36
N ALA A 157 24.04 -10.60 -21.65
CA ALA A 157 23.74 -11.29 -22.91
C ALA A 157 23.23 -10.38 -24.04
N HIS A 158 22.57 -9.25 -23.71
CA HIS A 158 21.96 -8.37 -24.69
C HIS A 158 22.22 -6.90 -24.33
N ALA A 159 23.00 -6.20 -25.15
CA ALA A 159 23.14 -4.75 -25.04
C ALA A 159 21.75 -4.11 -25.20
N PRO A 160 21.35 -3.17 -24.32
CA PRO A 160 20.04 -2.54 -24.42
C PRO A 160 19.91 -1.86 -25.79
N PRO A 161 18.75 -1.95 -26.45
CA PRO A 161 18.55 -1.32 -27.75
C PRO A 161 18.83 0.19 -27.64
N GLY A 162 19.65 0.68 -28.57
CA GLY A 162 20.06 2.07 -28.66
C GLY A 162 18.90 3.00 -29.03
N ARG A 163 18.13 3.40 -28.01
CA ARG A 163 17.42 4.67 -27.88
C ARG A 163 17.05 4.73 -26.40
N ALA A 164 17.71 5.61 -25.65
CA ALA A 164 17.47 5.75 -24.23
C ALA A 164 16.00 6.13 -24.03
N ASP A 165 15.17 5.19 -23.57
CA ASP A 165 13.89 5.54 -22.97
C ASP A 165 14.19 6.62 -21.91
N ASP A 166 13.49 7.76 -21.99
CA ASP A 166 13.65 8.82 -21.00
C ASP A 166 13.53 8.18 -19.61
N PRO A 167 14.54 8.32 -18.72
CA PRO A 167 14.49 7.71 -17.39
C PRO A 167 13.22 8.06 -16.62
N ARG A 168 12.59 9.20 -16.92
CA ARG A 168 11.28 9.58 -16.38
C ARG A 168 10.15 8.67 -16.86
N THR A 169 10.13 8.30 -18.14
CA THR A 169 9.16 7.37 -18.72
C THR A 169 9.27 6.00 -18.06
N LEU A 170 10.49 5.47 -17.93
CA LEU A 170 10.73 4.19 -17.25
C LEU A 170 10.29 4.25 -15.78
N LEU A 171 10.65 5.30 -15.07
CA LEU A 171 10.27 5.49 -13.67
C LEU A 171 8.75 5.56 -13.50
N ARG A 172 8.08 6.31 -14.39
CA ARG A 172 6.62 6.40 -14.43
C ARG A 172 5.98 5.03 -14.62
N MET A 173 6.45 4.24 -15.58
CA MET A 173 5.93 2.89 -15.85
C MET A 173 6.12 1.95 -14.65
N VAL A 174 7.28 1.98 -14.00
CA VAL A 174 7.56 1.16 -12.81
C VAL A 174 6.65 1.55 -11.65
N ASN A 175 6.49 2.84 -11.39
CA ASN A 175 5.62 3.34 -10.34
C ASN A 175 4.15 3.05 -10.62
N GLU A 176 3.72 3.19 -11.88
CA GLU A 176 2.35 2.88 -12.31
C GLU A 176 2.04 1.42 -12.04
N TYR A 177 2.92 0.50 -12.45
CA TYR A 177 2.76 -0.93 -12.16
C TYR A 177 2.59 -1.22 -10.66
N GLN A 178 3.38 -0.57 -9.80
CA GLN A 178 3.30 -0.73 -8.34
C GLN A 178 1.98 -0.24 -7.74
N LEU A 179 1.47 0.90 -8.22
CA LEU A 179 0.17 1.43 -7.78
C LEU A 179 -1.00 0.60 -8.32
N THR A 180 -0.90 0.09 -9.54
CA THR A 180 -1.87 -0.84 -10.12
C THR A 180 -1.98 -2.13 -9.28
N ASP A 181 -0.85 -2.65 -8.79
CA ASP A 181 -0.83 -3.81 -7.89
C ASP A 181 -1.52 -3.52 -6.53
N LEU A 182 -1.37 -2.30 -5.99
CA LEU A 182 -2.04 -1.85 -4.77
C LEU A 182 -3.58 -1.92 -4.89
N VAL A 183 -4.11 -1.61 -6.07
CA VAL A 183 -5.56 -1.65 -6.35
C VAL A 183 -6.03 -3.08 -6.61
N HIS A 184 -5.33 -3.83 -7.45
CA HIS A 184 -5.82 -5.14 -7.89
C HIS A 184 -5.66 -6.25 -6.85
N ARG A 185 -4.63 -6.21 -6.00
CA ARG A 185 -4.36 -7.29 -5.05
C ARG A 185 -5.46 -7.42 -3.98
N PRO A 186 -5.94 -6.34 -3.33
CA PRO A 186 -7.06 -6.41 -2.40
C PRO A 186 -8.37 -6.81 -3.08
N LEU A 187 -8.66 -6.27 -4.27
CA LEU A 187 -9.87 -6.61 -5.04
C LEU A 187 -9.92 -8.10 -5.40
N ARG A 188 -8.78 -8.69 -5.80
CA ARG A 188 -8.69 -10.14 -6.06
C ARG A 188 -8.92 -10.97 -4.79
N GLY A 189 -8.48 -10.48 -3.63
CA GLY A 189 -8.75 -11.11 -2.33
C GLY A 189 -10.25 -11.09 -2.01
N GLN A 190 -10.86 -9.90 -2.05
CA GLN A 190 -12.29 -9.71 -1.79
C GLN A 190 -13.17 -10.54 -2.76
N LEU A 191 -12.81 -10.58 -4.04
CA LEU A 191 -13.52 -11.43 -5.01
C LEU A 191 -13.43 -12.91 -4.69
N ARG A 192 -12.30 -13.39 -4.16
CA ARG A 192 -12.16 -14.79 -3.72
C ARG A 192 -13.01 -15.06 -2.48
N GLU A 193 -13.00 -14.16 -1.51
CA GLU A 193 -13.80 -14.27 -0.28
C GLU A 193 -15.30 -14.24 -0.60
N LEU A 194 -15.76 -13.31 -1.44
CA LEU A 194 -17.15 -13.24 -1.87
C LEU A 194 -17.59 -14.51 -2.61
N ARG A 195 -16.74 -15.04 -3.49
CA ARG A 195 -17.03 -16.31 -4.19
C ARG A 195 -17.13 -17.47 -3.21
N ALA A 196 -16.22 -17.56 -2.24
CA ALA A 196 -16.30 -18.60 -1.21
C ALA A 196 -17.56 -18.47 -0.36
N GLU A 197 -17.98 -17.25 -0.03
CA GLU A 197 -19.22 -17.01 0.71
C GLU A 197 -20.47 -17.42 -0.08
N VAL A 198 -20.54 -17.07 -1.38
CA VAL A 198 -21.64 -17.47 -2.25
C VAL A 198 -21.75 -18.99 -2.37
N GLU A 199 -20.62 -19.70 -2.51
CA GLU A 199 -20.62 -21.17 -2.56
C GLU A 199 -21.10 -21.78 -1.23
N ARG A 200 -20.65 -21.26 -0.08
CA ARG A 200 -21.15 -21.71 1.23
C ARG A 200 -22.66 -21.51 1.38
N GLN A 201 -23.19 -20.39 0.91
CA GLN A 201 -24.62 -20.12 0.96
C GLN A 201 -25.42 -21.05 0.06
N ARG A 202 -24.88 -21.40 -1.12
CA ARG A 202 -25.51 -22.38 -2.03
C ARG A 202 -25.57 -23.77 -1.42
N GLU A 203 -24.48 -24.22 -0.79
CA GLU A 203 -24.45 -25.51 -0.09
C GLU A 203 -25.48 -25.56 1.05
N LEU A 204 -25.58 -24.49 1.85
CA LEU A 204 -26.57 -24.40 2.92
C LEU A 204 -28.02 -24.41 2.40
N LEU A 205 -28.29 -23.74 1.28
CA LEU A 205 -29.61 -23.77 0.65
C LEU A 205 -29.94 -25.17 0.12
N ALA A 206 -29.00 -25.84 -0.54
CA ALA A 206 -29.19 -27.21 -1.02
C ALA A 206 -29.49 -28.18 0.14
N GLN A 207 -28.77 -28.08 1.25
CA GLN A 207 -29.03 -28.89 2.45
C GLN A 207 -30.42 -28.62 3.05
N ARG A 208 -30.87 -27.36 3.07
CA ARG A 208 -32.22 -27.00 3.52
C ARG A 208 -33.30 -27.57 2.61
N ASP A 209 -33.11 -27.48 1.30
CA ASP A 209 -34.05 -28.02 0.32
C ASP A 209 -34.16 -29.54 0.43
N ASP A 210 -33.04 -30.25 0.61
CA ASP A 210 -33.04 -31.70 0.80
C ASP A 210 -33.76 -32.08 2.10
N ARG A 211 -33.51 -31.33 3.20
CA ARG A 211 -34.19 -31.55 4.47
C ARG A 211 -35.70 -31.28 4.39
N LEU A 212 -36.11 -30.25 3.66
CA LEU A 212 -37.52 -29.96 3.41
C LEU A 212 -38.19 -31.10 2.65
N ARG A 213 -37.55 -31.62 1.60
CA ARG A 213 -38.08 -32.77 0.85
C ARG A 213 -38.18 -34.04 1.70
N GLU A 214 -37.27 -34.25 2.64
CA GLU A 214 -37.38 -35.36 3.61
C GLU A 214 -38.60 -35.19 4.53
N LEU A 215 -38.76 -34.00 5.12
CA LEU A 215 -39.89 -33.71 6.00
C LEU A 215 -41.23 -33.79 5.26
N GLU A 216 -41.30 -33.34 4.01
CA GLU A 216 -42.48 -33.49 3.16
C GLU A 216 -42.82 -34.97 2.91
N ARG A 217 -41.81 -35.82 2.69
CA ARG A 217 -42.01 -37.27 2.55
C ARG A 217 -42.49 -37.91 3.85
N GLU A 218 -41.91 -37.52 4.99
CA GLU A 218 -42.32 -38.01 6.32
C GLU A 218 -43.77 -37.60 6.63
N LEU A 219 -44.14 -36.35 6.35
CA LEU A 219 -45.52 -35.85 6.50
C LEU A 219 -46.49 -36.59 5.58
N ALA A 220 -46.12 -36.84 4.32
CA ALA A 220 -46.96 -37.58 3.39
C ALA A 220 -47.16 -39.05 3.81
N ALA A 221 -46.17 -39.64 4.49
CA ALA A 221 -46.26 -41.00 5.04
C ALA A 221 -47.03 -41.08 6.37
N TYR A 222 -47.24 -39.95 7.06
CA TYR A 222 -47.93 -39.90 8.33
C TYR A 222 -49.45 -40.05 8.14
N ARG A 223 -49.98 -41.26 8.44
CA ARG A 223 -51.43 -41.46 8.61
C ARG A 223 -51.83 -41.07 10.04
N PRO A 224 -52.76 -40.12 10.22
CA PRO A 224 -53.21 -39.78 11.56
C PRO A 224 -53.90 -40.99 12.23
N PRO A 225 -53.72 -41.19 13.55
CA PRO A 225 -54.40 -42.26 14.26
C PRO A 225 -55.91 -42.05 14.17
N ALA A 226 -56.64 -43.09 13.74
CA ALA A 226 -58.08 -43.09 13.73
C ALA A 226 -58.61 -42.76 15.13
N GLN A 227 -59.29 -41.62 15.25
CA GLN A 227 -60.00 -41.25 16.48
C GLN A 227 -61.03 -42.35 16.75
N ARG A 228 -60.77 -43.18 17.75
CA ARG A 228 -61.73 -44.17 18.25
C ARG A 228 -62.77 -43.41 19.06
N SER A 229 -63.95 -43.25 18.45
CA SER A 229 -65.20 -42.87 19.14
C SER A 229 -65.64 -43.95 20.13
#